data_AF-A0A2V0QEJ1-F1
#
_entry.id   AF-A0A2V0QEJ1-F1
#
_cell.length_a   1.000
_cell.length_b   1.000
_cell.length_c   1.000
_cell.angle_alpha   90.00
_cell.angle_beta   90.00
_cell.angle_gamma   90.00
#
_symmetry.space_group_name_H-M   'P 1'
#
loop_
_entity.id
_entity.type
_entity.pdbx_description
1 polymer ?
#
loop_
_entity_poly.entity_id
_entity_poly.type
_entity_poly.pdbx_seq_one_letter_code
_entity_poly.pdbx_strand_id
1 'polypeptide(L)'
;MSTLDEAGRREYYRIDDSVALEINPLSSADQASQDAMHDTSTLFDLLSELHVSEFESQHLMRQLDERDRVLNSFLKSLSKRIDLLGEVVAHTALGKLGAPQPVKLSEGGIQFNSQQGFAVGEQLSIKMVLMPQAAGLMLRARVSQCDALADGNFEISSDFVNLPDAQRQLLARHVLQRQAQHRRQTLEQGQPSGN
;
A
#
# COMPACT_ATOMS: atom_id res chain seq x y z
N MET A 1 -8.98 21.43 -19.21
CA MET A 1 -8.14 20.54 -18.38
C MET A 1 -6.72 21.05 -18.50
N SER A 2 -6.12 21.43 -17.37
CA SER A 2 -4.85 22.16 -17.35
C SER A 2 -3.70 21.17 -17.51
N THR A 3 -2.80 21.41 -18.46
CA THR A 3 -1.59 20.63 -18.75
C THR A 3 -0.63 20.51 -17.57
N LEU A 4 -0.88 21.24 -16.47
CA LEU A 4 -0.17 21.17 -15.19
C LEU A 4 -0.48 19.89 -14.40
N ASP A 5 -1.69 19.32 -14.50
CA ASP A 5 -2.07 18.08 -13.79
C ASP A 5 -1.42 16.83 -14.40
N GLU A 6 -1.22 16.82 -15.73
CA GLU A 6 -0.50 15.75 -16.42
C GLU A 6 1.00 15.73 -16.08
N ALA A 7 1.60 16.91 -15.83
CA ALA A 7 3.00 17.04 -15.46
C ALA A 7 3.27 16.54 -14.03
N GLY A 8 2.42 16.90 -13.07
CA GLY A 8 2.52 16.39 -11.68
C GLY A 8 2.34 14.87 -11.58
N ARG A 9 1.49 14.26 -12.43
CA ARG A 9 1.34 12.79 -12.54
C ARG A 9 2.58 12.06 -13.06
N ARG A 10 3.57 12.76 -13.64
CA ARG A 10 4.83 12.17 -14.15
C ARG A 10 5.98 12.27 -13.15
N GLU A 11 5.79 12.87 -11.99
CA GLU A 11 6.84 13.01 -10.97
C GLU A 11 6.97 11.78 -10.05
N TYR A 12 5.97 10.89 -10.04
CA TYR A 12 6.00 9.69 -9.21
C TYR A 12 6.51 8.47 -9.99
N TYR A 13 7.48 7.80 -9.40
CA TYR A 13 7.98 6.52 -9.90
C TYR A 13 6.88 5.44 -9.81
N ARG A 14 6.76 4.60 -10.84
CA ARG A 14 5.78 3.51 -10.93
C ARG A 14 6.47 2.15 -10.89
N ILE A 15 5.87 1.19 -10.20
CA ILE A 15 6.32 -0.19 -10.13
C ILE A 15 5.22 -1.14 -10.61
N ASP A 16 5.61 -2.27 -11.20
CA ASP A 16 4.75 -3.45 -11.31
C ASP A 16 4.84 -4.23 -10.00
N ASP A 17 3.68 -4.57 -9.43
CA ASP A 17 3.60 -5.27 -8.16
C ASP A 17 2.42 -6.24 -8.07
N SER A 18 2.35 -7.02 -6.98
CA SER A 18 1.23 -7.92 -6.68
C SER A 18 0.64 -7.60 -5.32
N VAL A 19 -0.65 -7.26 -5.29
CA VAL A 19 -1.33 -6.70 -4.13
C VAL A 19 -2.70 -7.36 -3.98
N ALA A 20 -3.08 -7.71 -2.75
CA ALA A 20 -4.45 -8.11 -2.47
C ALA A 20 -5.32 -6.85 -2.37
N LEU A 21 -6.43 -6.78 -3.10
CA LEU A 21 -7.31 -5.62 -3.19
C LEU A 21 -8.77 -5.98 -2.89
N GLU A 22 -9.47 -5.06 -2.24
CA GLU A 22 -10.93 -4.97 -2.20
C GLU A 22 -11.32 -3.54 -2.56
N ILE A 23 -12.21 -3.40 -3.54
CA ILE A 23 -12.60 -2.13 -4.15
C ILE A 23 -14.10 -1.95 -3.96
N ASN A 24 -14.50 -0.86 -3.31
CA ASN A 24 -15.91 -0.53 -3.11
C ASN A 24 -16.19 0.92 -3.58
N PRO A 25 -17.20 1.16 -4.42
CA PRO A 25 -17.65 2.51 -4.75
C PRO A 25 -18.22 3.23 -3.53
N LEU A 26 -17.82 4.48 -3.32
CA LEU A 26 -18.35 5.32 -2.24
C LEU A 26 -19.72 5.90 -2.55
N SER A 27 -20.10 5.96 -3.84
CA SER A 27 -21.36 6.50 -4.35
C SER A 27 -22.59 5.69 -3.91
N SER A 28 -22.41 4.42 -3.56
CA SER A 28 -23.49 3.44 -3.33
C SER A 28 -23.64 2.95 -1.88
N ALA A 29 -22.95 3.58 -0.91
CA ALA A 29 -22.96 3.14 0.48
C ALA A 29 -24.05 3.83 1.33
N ASP A 30 -24.91 3.04 1.97
CA ASP A 30 -25.85 3.52 3.00
C ASP A 30 -25.10 4.02 4.26
N GLN A 31 -25.76 4.80 5.11
CA GLN A 31 -25.14 5.44 6.29
C GLN A 31 -24.41 4.44 7.20
N ALA A 32 -25.02 3.28 7.48
CA ALA A 32 -24.41 2.26 8.33
C ALA A 32 -23.13 1.68 7.72
N SER A 33 -23.09 1.54 6.38
CA SER A 33 -21.88 1.10 5.66
C SER A 33 -20.81 2.18 5.68
N GLN A 34 -21.18 3.46 5.59
CA GLN A 34 -20.25 4.58 5.71
C GLN A 34 -19.61 4.66 7.10
N ASP A 35 -20.40 4.46 8.17
CA ASP A 35 -19.91 4.47 9.55
C ASP A 35 -18.91 3.32 9.79
N ALA A 36 -19.27 2.09 9.41
CA ALA A 36 -18.37 0.94 9.52
C ALA A 36 -17.07 1.11 8.71
N MET A 37 -17.17 1.75 7.54
CA MET A 37 -16.02 2.06 6.70
C MET A 37 -15.14 3.14 7.34
N HIS A 38 -15.72 4.10 8.07
CA HIS A 38 -14.98 5.12 8.82
C HIS A 38 -14.21 4.51 10.01
N ASP A 39 -14.85 3.64 10.78
CA ASP A 39 -14.21 2.91 11.88
C ASP A 39 -13.04 2.07 11.36
N THR A 40 -13.27 1.35 10.26
CA THR A 40 -12.23 0.56 9.60
C THR A 40 -11.08 1.43 9.11
N SER A 41 -11.36 2.59 8.49
CA SER A 41 -10.34 3.54 8.05
C SER A 41 -9.46 4.01 9.20
N THR A 42 -10.07 4.32 10.35
CA THR A 42 -9.35 4.76 11.56
C THR A 42 -8.38 3.68 12.05
N LEU A 43 -8.79 2.40 12.01
CA LEU A 43 -7.89 1.30 12.35
C LEU A 43 -6.69 1.20 11.38
N PHE A 44 -6.90 1.39 10.09
CA PHE A 44 -5.81 1.40 9.10
C PHE A 44 -4.86 2.59 9.26
N ASP A 45 -5.37 3.76 9.68
CA ASP A 45 -4.54 4.92 9.98
C ASP A 45 -3.61 4.63 11.17
N LEU A 46 -4.14 4.06 12.26
CA LEU A 46 -3.35 3.64 13.42
C LEU A 46 -2.31 2.55 13.07
N LEU A 47 -2.69 1.56 12.25
CA LEU A 47 -1.76 0.55 11.76
C LEU A 47 -0.64 1.17 10.92
N SER A 48 -0.97 2.20 10.14
CA SER A 48 0.00 2.90 9.32
C SER A 48 1.01 3.67 10.17
N GLU A 49 0.52 4.39 11.18
CA GLU A 49 1.36 5.10 12.15
C GLU A 49 2.25 4.14 12.93
N LEU A 50 1.73 2.96 13.32
CA LEU A 50 2.52 1.92 13.98
C LEU A 50 3.70 1.47 13.10
N HIS A 51 3.47 1.16 11.83
CA HIS A 51 4.53 0.75 10.91
C HIS A 51 5.55 1.85 10.57
N VAL A 52 5.13 3.13 10.62
CA VAL A 52 6.06 4.26 10.49
C VAL A 52 6.95 4.36 11.74
N SER A 53 6.35 4.33 12.93
CA SER A 53 7.05 4.39 14.21
C SER A 53 8.03 3.22 14.41
N GLU A 54 7.64 2.01 14.00
CA GLU A 54 8.50 0.83 14.00
C GLU A 54 9.77 1.08 13.18
N PHE A 55 9.61 1.61 11.96
CA PHE A 55 10.73 1.88 11.06
C PHE A 55 11.67 2.94 11.61
N GLU A 56 11.14 4.04 12.16
CA GLU A 56 11.93 5.10 12.78
C GLU A 56 12.76 4.58 13.96
N SER A 57 12.19 3.63 14.72
CA SER A 57 12.85 3.02 15.87
C SER A 57 14.01 2.08 15.51
N GLN A 58 14.05 1.53 14.28
CA GLN A 58 15.07 0.55 13.88
C GLN A 58 16.50 1.09 13.93
N HIS A 59 16.71 2.37 13.64
CA HIS A 59 18.06 2.94 13.73
C HIS A 59 18.52 3.08 15.19
N LEU A 60 17.61 3.47 16.09
CA LEU A 60 17.90 3.60 17.52
C LEU A 60 18.26 2.24 18.14
N MET A 61 17.55 1.17 17.76
CA MET A 61 17.88 -0.19 18.22
C MET A 61 19.25 -0.68 17.76
N ARG A 62 19.70 -0.26 16.57
CA ARG A 62 21.06 -0.58 16.09
C ARG A 62 22.14 0.11 16.92
N GLN A 63 21.92 1.37 17.30
CA GLN A 63 22.86 2.11 18.16
C GLN A 63 22.90 1.56 19.60
N LEU A 64 21.79 1.04 20.11
CA LEU A 64 21.72 0.47 21.47
C LEU A 64 22.44 -0.88 21.60
N ASP A 65 22.50 -1.68 20.53
CA ASP A 65 23.14 -3.01 20.54
C ASP A 65 24.63 -2.94 20.91
N GLU A 66 25.29 -1.84 20.53
CA GLU A 66 26.71 -1.59 20.83
C GLU A 66 26.94 -1.25 22.30
N ARG A 67 25.92 -0.80 23.03
CA ARG A 67 26.01 -0.31 24.42
C ARG A 67 25.52 -1.33 25.45
N ASP A 68 24.36 -1.93 25.23
CA ASP A 68 23.76 -2.88 26.16
C ASP A 68 22.89 -3.92 25.42
N ARG A 69 23.44 -5.13 25.31
CA ARG A 69 22.79 -6.26 24.64
C ARG A 69 21.53 -6.76 25.37
N VAL A 70 21.50 -6.67 26.71
CA VAL A 70 20.37 -7.15 27.51
C VAL A 70 19.18 -6.21 27.32
N LEU A 71 19.42 -4.90 27.44
CA LEU A 71 18.40 -3.89 27.18
C LEU A 71 17.90 -3.96 25.73
N ASN A 72 18.80 -4.09 24.75
CA ASN A 72 18.40 -4.23 23.34
C ASN A 72 17.51 -5.47 23.12
N SER A 73 17.86 -6.61 23.72
CA SER A 73 17.07 -7.84 23.61
C SER A 73 15.67 -7.68 24.21
N PHE A 74 15.56 -7.00 25.35
CA PHE A 74 14.28 -6.68 25.97
C PHE A 74 13.42 -5.77 25.10
N LEU A 75 14.00 -4.69 24.56
CA LEU A 75 13.29 -3.74 23.68
C LEU A 75 12.84 -4.40 22.37
N LYS A 76 13.66 -5.27 21.77
CA LYS A 76 13.26 -6.08 20.60
C LYS A 76 12.07 -6.99 20.93
N SER A 77 12.06 -7.61 22.12
CA SER A 77 10.92 -8.42 22.57
C SER A 77 9.65 -7.58 22.73
N LEU A 78 9.75 -6.36 23.26
CA LEU A 78 8.63 -5.42 23.35
C LEU A 78 8.13 -5.00 21.97
N SER A 79 9.03 -4.62 21.05
CA SER A 79 8.67 -4.30 19.66
C SER A 79 7.90 -5.46 19.03
N LYS A 80 8.42 -6.69 19.15
CA LYS A 80 7.75 -7.86 18.56
C LYS A 80 6.34 -8.10 19.12
N ARG A 81 6.13 -7.82 20.42
CA ARG A 81 4.78 -7.91 21.02
C ARG A 81 3.82 -6.86 20.45
N ILE A 82 4.31 -5.65 20.20
CA ILE A 82 3.52 -4.59 19.58
C ILE A 82 3.20 -4.97 18.12
N ASP A 83 4.17 -5.49 17.38
CA ASP A 83 3.96 -5.94 15.99
C ASP A 83 2.88 -7.03 15.93
N LEU A 84 2.91 -7.99 16.86
CA LEU A 84 1.89 -9.05 16.95
C LEU A 84 0.49 -8.50 17.26
N LEU A 85 0.38 -7.44 18.08
CA LEU A 85 -0.89 -6.77 18.30
C LEU A 85 -1.37 -6.05 17.04
N GLY A 86 -0.45 -5.39 16.32
CA GLY A 86 -0.73 -4.80 15.02
C GLY A 86 -1.25 -5.84 14.02
N GLU A 87 -0.61 -7.01 13.95
CA GLU A 87 -1.02 -8.12 13.08
C GLU A 87 -2.43 -8.64 13.44
N VAL A 88 -2.76 -8.77 14.72
CA VAL A 88 -4.12 -9.14 15.16
C VAL A 88 -5.15 -8.09 14.73
N VAL A 89 -4.86 -6.81 14.93
CA VAL A 89 -5.75 -5.71 14.49
C VAL A 89 -5.90 -5.71 12.97
N ALA A 90 -4.81 -5.85 12.23
CA ALA A 90 -4.82 -5.94 10.77
C ALA A 90 -5.66 -7.12 10.29
N HIS A 91 -5.50 -8.32 10.86
CA HIS A 91 -6.30 -9.49 10.47
C HIS A 91 -7.80 -9.30 10.71
N THR A 92 -8.17 -8.69 11.84
CA THR A 92 -9.59 -8.41 12.14
C THR A 92 -10.17 -7.35 11.21
N ALA A 93 -9.40 -6.31 10.88
CA ALA A 93 -9.84 -5.22 10.01
C ALA A 93 -9.84 -5.60 8.51
N LEU A 94 -8.83 -6.36 8.04
CA LEU A 94 -8.68 -6.76 6.65
C LEU A 94 -9.75 -7.77 6.23
N GLY A 95 -10.15 -8.68 7.12
CA GLY A 95 -11.05 -9.78 6.77
C GLY A 95 -10.43 -10.70 5.71
N LYS A 96 -11.27 -11.29 4.85
CA LYS A 96 -10.80 -12.10 3.72
C LYS A 96 -10.66 -11.24 2.48
N LEU A 97 -9.46 -10.67 2.28
CA LEU A 97 -9.11 -10.11 0.99
C LEU A 97 -8.96 -11.22 -0.06
N GLY A 98 -9.20 -10.88 -1.33
CA GLY A 98 -8.98 -11.78 -2.45
C GLY A 98 -7.50 -12.15 -2.63
N ALA A 99 -7.24 -13.07 -3.56
CA ALA A 99 -5.87 -13.41 -3.93
C ALA A 99 -5.12 -12.16 -4.47
N PRO A 100 -3.81 -12.04 -4.21
CA PRO A 100 -3.01 -10.97 -4.80
C PRO A 100 -3.13 -10.93 -6.32
N GLN A 101 -3.32 -9.74 -6.87
CA GLN A 101 -3.42 -9.51 -8.30
C GLN A 101 -2.36 -8.52 -8.78
N PRO A 102 -1.94 -8.58 -10.05
CA PRO A 102 -0.99 -7.63 -10.61
C PRO A 102 -1.57 -6.21 -10.64
N VAL A 103 -0.74 -5.24 -10.28
CA VAL A 103 -1.07 -3.82 -10.33
C VAL A 103 0.11 -3.01 -10.84
N LYS A 104 -0.14 -1.79 -11.29
CA LYS A 104 0.88 -0.74 -11.34
C LYS A 104 0.64 0.23 -10.20
N LEU A 105 1.64 0.42 -9.36
CA LEU A 105 1.54 1.23 -8.15
C LEU A 105 2.54 2.39 -8.17
N SER A 106 2.11 3.53 -7.64
CA SER A 106 2.94 4.69 -7.34
C SER A 106 2.52 5.32 -6.02
N GLU A 107 3.23 6.34 -5.57
CA GLU A 107 2.81 7.16 -4.41
C GLU A 107 1.50 7.92 -4.64
N GLY A 108 1.15 8.20 -5.90
CA GLY A 108 0.00 9.02 -6.26
C GLY A 108 -1.24 8.24 -6.71
N GLY A 109 -1.12 6.94 -6.97
CA GLY A 109 -2.24 6.17 -7.50
C GLY A 109 -1.90 4.73 -7.87
N ILE A 110 -2.94 4.02 -8.29
CA ILE A 110 -2.91 2.59 -8.61
C ILE A 110 -3.70 2.30 -9.89
N GLN A 111 -3.17 1.38 -10.69
CA GLN A 111 -3.84 0.78 -11.83
C GLN A 111 -4.02 -0.72 -11.57
N PHE A 112 -5.24 -1.23 -11.72
CA PHE A 112 -5.60 -2.63 -11.44
C PHE A 112 -6.69 -3.12 -12.40
N ASN A 113 -6.85 -4.45 -12.48
CA ASN A 113 -7.89 -5.07 -13.27
C ASN A 113 -9.16 -5.33 -12.44
N SER A 114 -10.33 -5.18 -13.06
CA SER A 114 -11.62 -5.39 -12.42
C SER A 114 -12.60 -6.06 -13.37
N GLN A 115 -13.49 -6.90 -12.85
CA GLN A 115 -14.63 -7.45 -13.62
C GLN A 115 -15.74 -6.40 -13.81
N GLN A 116 -15.73 -5.34 -13.01
CA GLN A 116 -16.66 -4.23 -13.07
C GLN A 116 -15.94 -2.94 -13.49
N GLY A 117 -16.53 -2.20 -14.44
CA GLY A 117 -16.10 -0.85 -14.80
C GLY A 117 -16.60 0.20 -13.81
N PHE A 118 -15.83 1.27 -13.65
CA PHE A 118 -16.15 2.41 -12.79
C PHE A 118 -16.16 3.71 -13.60
N ALA A 119 -17.03 4.66 -13.25
CA ALA A 119 -17.12 5.91 -13.99
C ALA A 119 -15.90 6.81 -13.72
N VAL A 120 -15.38 7.50 -14.73
CA VAL A 120 -14.32 8.50 -14.52
C VAL A 120 -14.82 9.58 -13.55
N GLY A 121 -14.01 9.89 -12.53
CA GLY A 121 -14.33 10.79 -11.45
C GLY A 121 -15.03 10.14 -10.25
N GLU A 122 -15.46 8.87 -10.35
CA GLU A 122 -16.05 8.12 -9.25
C GLU A 122 -15.04 7.94 -8.10
N GLN A 123 -15.54 7.99 -6.86
CA GLN A 123 -14.72 7.79 -5.68
C GLN A 123 -14.82 6.34 -5.20
N LEU A 124 -13.66 5.75 -4.92
CA LEU A 124 -13.51 4.37 -4.47
C LEU A 124 -12.86 4.38 -3.08
N SER A 125 -13.32 3.48 -2.20
CA SER A 125 -12.48 2.99 -1.12
C SER A 125 -11.73 1.76 -1.59
N ILE A 126 -10.42 1.76 -1.37
CA ILE A 126 -9.51 0.68 -1.71
C ILE A 126 -8.91 0.15 -0.42
N LYS A 127 -9.29 -1.06 -0.03
CA LYS A 127 -8.55 -1.82 1.00
C LYS A 127 -7.49 -2.64 0.28
N MET A 128 -6.25 -2.55 0.73
CA MET A 128 -5.14 -3.28 0.11
C MET A 128 -4.09 -3.76 1.09
N VAL A 129 -3.37 -4.82 0.72
CA VAL A 129 -2.21 -5.33 1.48
C VAL A 129 -0.97 -5.37 0.61
N LEU A 130 0.04 -4.59 0.99
CA LEU A 130 1.33 -4.53 0.33
C LEU A 130 2.19 -5.74 0.66
N MET A 131 2.62 -6.48 -0.36
CA MET A 131 3.42 -7.69 -0.21
C MET A 131 4.91 -7.40 -0.52
N PRO A 132 5.88 -7.99 0.20
CA PRO A 132 5.74 -9.06 1.20
C PRO A 132 5.58 -8.58 2.64
N GLN A 133 5.57 -7.27 2.90
CA GLN A 133 5.54 -6.70 4.25
C GLN A 133 4.21 -6.91 5.00
N ALA A 134 3.17 -7.35 4.28
CA ALA A 134 1.81 -7.50 4.77
C ALA A 134 1.24 -6.21 5.38
N ALA A 135 1.70 -5.04 4.92
CA ALA A 135 1.22 -3.75 5.38
C ALA A 135 -0.17 -3.48 4.79
N GLY A 136 -1.18 -3.44 5.64
CA GLY A 136 -2.56 -3.15 5.27
C GLY A 136 -2.80 -1.64 5.16
N LEU A 137 -3.55 -1.23 4.14
CA LEU A 137 -3.92 0.15 3.87
C LEU A 137 -5.40 0.26 3.51
N MET A 138 -6.02 1.36 3.89
CA MET A 138 -7.36 1.75 3.43
C MET A 138 -7.30 3.15 2.84
N LEU A 139 -7.41 3.21 1.53
CA LEU A 139 -7.17 4.41 0.73
C LEU A 139 -8.47 4.90 0.11
N ARG A 140 -8.59 6.21 -0.04
CA ARG A 140 -9.59 6.80 -0.95
C ARG A 140 -8.92 7.09 -2.28
N ALA A 141 -9.61 6.77 -3.36
CA ALA A 141 -9.12 7.04 -4.71
C ALA A 141 -10.22 7.62 -5.59
N ARG A 142 -9.82 8.34 -6.63
CA ARG A 142 -10.70 8.84 -7.69
C ARG A 142 -10.33 8.17 -8.99
N VAL A 143 -11.30 7.58 -9.67
CA VAL A 143 -11.09 6.96 -10.99
C VAL A 143 -10.67 8.04 -11.97
N SER A 144 -9.52 7.85 -12.60
CA SER A 144 -8.98 8.74 -13.63
C SER A 144 -9.17 8.20 -15.03
N GLN A 145 -9.24 6.87 -15.17
CA GLN A 145 -9.42 6.19 -16.45
C GLN A 145 -10.05 4.80 -16.21
N CYS A 146 -10.87 4.35 -17.15
CA CYS A 146 -11.49 3.02 -17.15
C CYS A 146 -11.57 2.53 -18.60
N ASP A 147 -10.72 1.57 -18.95
CA ASP A 147 -10.65 1.02 -20.31
C ASP A 147 -11.19 -0.41 -20.33
N ALA A 148 -12.07 -0.72 -21.28
CA ALA A 148 -12.54 -2.08 -21.49
C ALA A 148 -11.44 -2.92 -22.16
N LEU A 149 -11.22 -4.11 -21.62
CA LEU A 149 -10.26 -5.09 -22.13
C LEU A 149 -10.95 -6.10 -23.05
N ALA A 150 -10.18 -6.76 -23.90
CA ALA A 150 -10.69 -7.71 -24.90
C ALA A 150 -11.35 -8.96 -24.28
N ASP A 151 -11.00 -9.29 -23.04
CA ASP A 151 -11.53 -10.41 -22.26
C ASP A 151 -12.84 -10.06 -21.51
N GLY A 152 -13.35 -8.83 -21.68
CA GLY A 152 -14.54 -8.33 -21.00
C GLY A 152 -14.30 -7.75 -19.61
N ASN A 153 -13.06 -7.76 -19.12
CA ASN A 153 -12.67 -7.06 -17.90
C ASN A 153 -12.38 -5.57 -18.18
N PHE A 154 -12.03 -4.83 -17.13
CA PHE A 154 -11.67 -3.42 -17.20
C PHE A 154 -10.29 -3.19 -16.58
N GLU A 155 -9.49 -2.35 -17.21
CA GLU A 155 -8.30 -1.76 -16.61
C GLU A 155 -8.68 -0.41 -16.02
N ILE A 156 -8.53 -0.27 -14.71
CA ILE A 156 -8.93 0.91 -13.94
C ILE A 156 -7.68 1.63 -13.47
N SER A 157 -7.55 2.91 -13.80
CA SER A 157 -6.57 3.80 -13.19
C SER A 157 -7.25 4.73 -12.21
N SER A 158 -6.65 4.91 -11.03
CA SER A 158 -7.18 5.78 -9.99
C SER A 158 -6.06 6.53 -9.27
N ASP A 159 -6.32 7.79 -8.92
CA ASP A 159 -5.41 8.60 -8.11
C ASP A 159 -5.85 8.59 -6.65
N PHE A 160 -4.91 8.49 -5.72
CA PHE A 160 -5.20 8.55 -4.29
C PHE A 160 -5.64 9.97 -3.89
N VAL A 161 -6.59 10.05 -2.96
CA VAL A 161 -7.22 11.30 -2.51
C VAL A 161 -7.10 11.38 -0.99
N ASN A 162 -6.70 12.55 -0.48
CA ASN A 162 -6.59 12.84 0.96
C ASN A 162 -5.78 11.79 1.72
N LEU A 163 -4.63 11.41 1.16
CA LEU A 163 -3.74 10.38 1.71
C LEU A 163 -3.06 10.89 2.98
N PRO A 164 -3.29 10.27 4.16
CA PRO A 164 -2.59 10.60 5.40
C PRO A 164 -1.07 10.43 5.26
N ASP A 165 -0.29 11.23 5.99
CA ASP A 165 1.16 11.24 5.87
C ASP A 165 1.80 9.88 6.16
N ALA A 166 1.31 9.16 7.18
CA ALA A 166 1.80 7.82 7.49
C ALA A 166 1.56 6.84 6.33
N GLN A 167 0.37 6.85 5.74
CA GLN A 167 0.04 6.01 4.59
C GLN A 167 0.87 6.39 3.34
N ARG A 168 1.08 7.68 3.10
CA ARG A 168 1.95 8.21 2.03
C ARG A 168 3.38 7.72 2.21
N GLN A 169 3.93 7.82 3.41
CA GLN A 169 5.28 7.39 3.72
C GLN A 169 5.44 5.87 3.56
N LEU A 170 4.43 5.08 3.94
CA LEU A 170 4.43 3.63 3.70
C LEU A 170 4.44 3.29 2.22
N LEU A 171 3.58 3.94 1.42
CA LEU A 171 3.55 3.76 -0.03
C LEU A 171 4.87 4.14 -0.69
N ALA A 172 5.42 5.31 -0.38
CA ALA A 172 6.70 5.78 -0.91
C ALA A 172 7.83 4.80 -0.59
N ARG A 173 7.93 4.36 0.67
CA ARG A 173 8.93 3.39 1.10
C ARG A 173 8.79 2.07 0.37
N HIS A 174 7.57 1.57 0.24
CA HIS A 174 7.29 0.32 -0.48
C HIS A 174 7.70 0.41 -1.95
N VAL A 175 7.31 1.48 -2.64
CA VAL A 175 7.67 1.74 -4.05
C VAL A 175 9.19 1.76 -4.22
N LEU A 176 9.92 2.48 -3.37
CA LEU A 176 11.38 2.53 -3.40
C LEU A 176 12.04 1.17 -3.14
N GLN A 177 11.53 0.40 -2.19
CA GLN A 177 12.07 -0.93 -1.87
C GLN A 177 11.87 -1.91 -3.03
N ARG A 178 10.68 -1.93 -3.64
CA ARG A 178 10.38 -2.78 -4.81
C ARG A 178 11.20 -2.37 -6.02
N GLN A 179 11.39 -1.07 -6.25
CA GLN A 179 12.29 -0.56 -7.28
C GLN A 179 13.73 -1.08 -7.07
N ALA A 180 14.27 -0.94 -5.86
CA ALA A 180 15.62 -1.41 -5.54
C ALA A 180 15.75 -2.93 -5.67
N GLN A 181 14.70 -3.69 -5.39
CA GLN A 181 14.66 -5.14 -5.60
C GLN A 181 14.68 -5.50 -7.08
N HIS A 182 13.82 -4.89 -7.90
CA HIS A 182 13.77 -5.13 -9.34
C HIS A 182 15.12 -4.82 -10.00
N ARG A 183 15.75 -3.69 -9.66
CA ARG A 183 17.09 -3.33 -10.18
C ARG A 183 18.15 -4.39 -9.85
N ARG A 184 18.14 -4.94 -8.64
CA ARG A 184 19.08 -6.01 -8.24
C ARG A 184 18.86 -7.27 -9.07
N GLN A 185 17.62 -7.69 -9.24
CA GLN A 185 17.28 -8.88 -10.04
C GLN A 185 17.68 -8.73 -11.50
N THR A 186 17.46 -7.55 -12.10
CA THR A 186 17.89 -7.29 -13.49
C THR A 186 19.41 -7.35 -13.65
N LEU A 187 20.16 -6.83 -12.68
CA LEU A 187 21.64 -6.89 -12.70
C LEU A 187 22.17 -8.32 -12.53
N GLU A 188 21.54 -9.12 -11.67
CA GLU A 188 21.90 -10.53 -11.46
C GLU A 188 21.57 -11.41 -12.68
N GLN A 189 20.45 -11.15 -13.36
CA GLN A 189 20.08 -11.86 -14.59
C GLN A 189 20.88 -11.40 -15.83
N GLY A 190 21.42 -10.18 -15.79
CA GLY A 190 22.24 -9.60 -16.84
C GLY A 190 23.74 -9.95 -16.78
N GLN A 191 24.21 -10.65 -15.74
CA GLN A 191 25.55 -11.21 -15.71
C GLN A 191 25.57 -12.55 -16.47
N PRO A 192 26.23 -12.65 -17.64
CA PRO A 192 26.44 -13.95 -18.25
C PRO A 192 27.28 -14.78 -17.28
N SER A 193 26.84 -16.02 -17.00
CA SER A 193 27.62 -17.01 -16.26
C SER A 193 29.02 -17.09 -16.88
N GLY A 194 30.00 -16.47 -16.20
CA GLY A 194 31.37 -16.48 -16.64
C GLY A 194 31.88 -17.91 -16.62
N ASN A 195 32.24 -18.40 -17.81
CA ASN A 195 33.02 -19.61 -18.02
C ASN A 195 34.40 -19.19 -18.53
#